data_AF-A0A7S1GE12-F1
#
_entry.id   AF-A0A7S1GE12-F1
#
_cell.length_a   1.000
_cell.length_b   1.000
_cell.length_c   1.000
_cell.angle_alpha   90.00
_cell.angle_beta   90.00
_cell.angle_gamma   90.00
#
_symmetry.space_group_name_H-M   'P 1'
#
loop_
_entity.id
_entity.type
_entity.pdbx_description
1 polymer ?
#
loop_
_entity_poly.entity_id
_entity_poly.type
_entity_poly.pdbx_seq_one_letter_code
_entity_poly.pdbx_strand_id
1 'polypeptide(L)'
;MTGGFGEGESGCGASAGSGGGARLPGTRAFNREGSRRAAAAPTTAAAMGSRSGITPATAGGTIAWVAAACVLVLVCGVVRVEAGSCSALGDCNAHGICVAANQTCQCYDGWGSETDVSHYKQADCNRRICPSDNAWFDVPTAATTAHAVAECSNAGVCDRLTGKCSCFEGYDGDACQRYACPNDCSGHGKCVSISTYQTETNAMPVRTNSLSYGGSEATTTWDENKIYACVCDSSWTVGLADGETQLAEWFGSDCSKRRCPSGDDPMT
;
A
#
# COMPACT_ATOMS: atom_id res chain seq x y z
N MET A 1 29.04 43.64 30.59
CA MET A 1 28.80 43.41 29.16
C MET A 1 27.60 42.48 29.06
N THR A 2 26.41 43.05 29.01
CA THR A 2 25.13 42.34 28.96
C THR A 2 24.39 42.93 27.78
N GLY A 3 24.31 42.19 26.68
CA GLY A 3 23.51 42.55 25.51
C GLY A 3 22.37 41.55 25.38
N GLY A 4 21.18 41.95 25.85
CA GLY A 4 19.93 41.30 25.49
C GLY A 4 19.44 41.87 24.17
N PHE A 5 19.16 41.00 23.20
CA PHE A 5 18.39 41.36 22.01
C PHE A 5 16.93 41.03 22.29
N GLY A 6 16.11 42.08 22.41
CA GLY A 6 14.65 41.96 22.41
C GLY A 6 14.17 41.95 20.96
N GLU A 7 13.53 40.87 20.55
CA GLU A 7 12.76 40.83 19.31
C GLU A 7 11.37 41.41 19.63
N GLY A 8 11.11 42.60 19.11
CA GLY A 8 9.82 43.26 19.21
C GLY A 8 8.81 42.61 18.26
N GLU A 9 7.85 41.91 18.85
CA GLU A 9 6.63 41.46 18.20
C GLU A 9 5.79 42.67 17.77
N SER A 10 5.50 42.80 16.48
CA SER A 10 4.45 43.69 15.99
C SER A 10 3.36 42.85 15.33
N GLY A 11 2.41 42.40 16.14
CA GLY A 11 1.17 41.78 15.68
C GLY A 11 0.27 42.83 15.04
N CYS A 12 -0.15 42.57 13.80
CA CYS A 12 -1.24 43.30 13.16
C CYS A 12 -2.50 42.44 13.20
N GLY A 13 -3.45 42.83 14.04
CA GLY A 13 -4.81 42.32 14.00
C GLY A 13 -5.55 42.87 12.76
N ALA A 14 -6.34 42.03 12.11
CA ALA A 14 -7.34 42.47 11.14
C ALA A 14 -8.65 41.73 11.37
N SER A 15 -9.68 42.54 11.60
CA SER A 15 -11.08 42.22 11.81
C SER A 15 -11.81 41.78 10.52
N ALA A 16 -12.93 41.12 10.75
CA ALA A 16 -13.84 40.48 9.80
C ALA A 16 -14.34 41.32 8.61
N GLY A 17 -14.61 40.62 7.50
CA GLY A 17 -15.39 41.11 6.36
C GLY A 17 -16.12 39.93 5.68
N SER A 18 -17.44 39.89 5.84
CA SER A 18 -18.35 38.90 5.23
C SER A 18 -18.59 39.22 3.75
N GLY A 19 -18.60 38.20 2.89
CA GLY A 19 -19.03 38.35 1.49
C GLY A 19 -19.22 36.99 0.83
N GLY A 20 -20.47 36.56 0.68
CA GLY A 20 -20.85 35.33 -0.01
C GLY A 20 -20.71 35.44 -1.53
N GLY A 21 -20.37 34.31 -2.16
CA GLY A 21 -20.32 34.17 -3.61
C GLY A 21 -20.17 32.70 -4.00
N ALA A 22 -21.28 32.07 -4.36
CA ALA A 22 -21.32 30.71 -4.88
C ALA A 22 -20.63 30.60 -6.25
N ARG A 23 -19.81 29.56 -6.46
CA ARG A 23 -19.48 29.00 -7.77
C ARG A 23 -18.97 27.56 -7.64
N LEU A 24 -19.72 26.63 -8.22
CA LEU A 24 -19.31 25.26 -8.52
C LEU A 24 -18.10 25.27 -9.48
N PRO A 25 -17.23 24.24 -9.44
CA PRO A 25 -17.10 23.44 -10.66
C PRO A 25 -16.86 21.94 -10.42
N GLY A 26 -17.57 21.14 -11.21
CA GLY A 26 -17.02 20.05 -12.03
C GLY A 26 -16.15 19.01 -11.35
N THR A 27 -16.78 17.93 -10.90
CA THR A 27 -16.14 16.62 -10.71
C THR A 27 -15.55 16.13 -12.04
N ARG A 28 -14.23 16.26 -12.21
CA ARG A 28 -13.49 15.46 -13.20
C ARG A 28 -13.05 14.17 -12.52
N ALA A 29 -13.73 13.08 -12.86
CA ALA A 29 -13.30 11.73 -12.55
C ALA A 29 -11.95 11.47 -13.25
N PHE A 30 -10.89 11.33 -12.46
CA PHE A 30 -9.63 10.76 -12.92
C PHE A 30 -9.79 9.23 -12.98
N ASN A 31 -10.12 8.72 -14.17
CA ASN A 31 -9.81 7.33 -14.49
C ASN A 31 -8.31 7.24 -14.77
N ARG A 32 -7.57 6.52 -13.93
CA ARG A 32 -6.21 6.08 -14.25
C ARG A 32 -6.27 4.63 -14.70
N GLU A 33 -5.78 4.39 -15.92
CA GLU A 33 -5.58 3.08 -16.54
C GLU A 33 -5.01 2.04 -15.56
N GLY A 34 -5.78 0.98 -15.31
CA GLY A 34 -5.24 -0.31 -14.89
C GLY A 34 -4.64 -1.01 -16.11
N SER A 35 -3.31 -0.95 -16.25
CA SER A 35 -2.55 -1.75 -17.21
C SER A 35 -2.61 -3.23 -16.81
N ARG A 36 -3.67 -3.93 -17.25
CA ARG A 36 -3.75 -5.40 -17.15
C ARG A 36 -2.90 -6.01 -18.26
N ARG A 37 -1.74 -6.57 -17.89
CA ARG A 37 -1.00 -7.50 -18.73
C ARG A 37 -1.83 -8.77 -18.92
N ALA A 38 -2.27 -9.01 -20.15
CA ALA A 38 -2.81 -10.29 -20.57
C ALA A 38 -1.68 -11.32 -20.59
N ALA A 39 -1.72 -12.30 -19.67
CA ALA A 39 -0.87 -13.48 -19.76
C ALA A 39 -1.49 -14.45 -20.79
N ALA A 40 -0.74 -14.71 -21.85
CA ALA A 40 -1.06 -15.68 -22.88
C ALA A 40 -1.08 -17.11 -22.31
N ALA A 41 -2.12 -17.87 -22.63
CA ALA A 41 -2.19 -19.30 -22.37
C ALA A 41 -1.25 -20.06 -23.33
N PRO A 42 -0.46 -21.04 -22.87
CA PRO A 42 0.23 -21.96 -23.77
C PRO A 42 -0.71 -23.09 -24.17
N THR A 43 -1.04 -23.16 -25.46
CA THR A 43 -1.55 -24.35 -26.13
C THR A 43 -0.39 -25.29 -26.42
N THR A 44 -0.34 -26.45 -25.77
CA THR A 44 0.49 -27.57 -26.21
C THR A 44 -0.38 -28.81 -26.44
N ALA A 45 -0.57 -29.10 -27.73
CA ALA A 45 -1.03 -30.39 -28.20
C ALA A 45 0.10 -31.41 -28.04
N ALA A 46 -0.19 -32.55 -27.43
CA ALA A 46 0.70 -33.71 -27.46
C ALA A 46 -0.12 -34.95 -27.83
N ALA A 47 0.26 -35.53 -28.97
CA ALA A 47 -0.26 -36.76 -29.52
C ALA A 47 0.30 -37.98 -28.80
N MET A 48 -0.55 -38.97 -28.52
CA MET A 48 -0.20 -40.38 -28.29
C MET A 48 -1.33 -41.19 -28.94
N GLY A 49 -1.12 -42.04 -29.93
CA GLY A 49 -0.12 -43.10 -30.01
C GLY A 49 -0.86 -44.42 -29.99
N SER A 50 -1.60 -44.73 -31.07
CA SER A 50 -2.35 -45.97 -31.26
C SER A 50 -1.39 -47.13 -31.57
N ARG A 51 -1.46 -48.22 -30.81
CA ARG A 51 -0.99 -49.56 -31.23
C ARG A 51 -1.64 -50.69 -30.44
N SER A 52 -2.14 -51.66 -31.20
CA SER A 52 -2.19 -53.11 -30.97
C SER A 52 -2.92 -53.58 -29.70
N GLY A 53 -4.03 -54.33 -29.74
CA GLY A 53 -4.32 -55.46 -30.62
C GLY A 53 -3.99 -56.76 -29.89
N ILE A 54 -4.91 -57.28 -29.07
CA ILE A 54 -4.94 -58.68 -28.61
C ILE A 54 -6.41 -59.10 -28.42
N THR A 55 -6.89 -59.99 -29.27
CA THR A 55 -8.12 -60.75 -29.10
C THR A 55 -7.84 -62.00 -28.25
N PRO A 56 -8.69 -62.36 -27.27
CA PRO A 56 -8.75 -63.72 -26.77
C PRO A 56 -9.93 -64.46 -27.40
N ALA A 57 -9.63 -65.70 -27.79
CA ALA A 57 -10.52 -66.64 -28.44
C ALA A 57 -11.68 -67.10 -27.53
N THR A 58 -12.82 -67.33 -28.17
CA THR A 58 -13.95 -68.11 -27.65
C THR A 58 -13.56 -69.58 -27.52
N ALA A 59 -13.65 -70.13 -26.31
CA ALA A 59 -13.71 -71.57 -26.08
C ALA A 59 -14.86 -71.87 -25.13
N GLY A 60 -15.81 -72.68 -25.60
CA GLY A 60 -17.03 -73.03 -24.89
C GLY A 60 -16.78 -73.93 -23.68
N GLY A 61 -17.61 -73.73 -22.65
CA GLY A 61 -17.70 -74.64 -21.52
C GLY A 61 -18.54 -75.88 -21.84
N THR A 62 -18.36 -76.91 -21.02
CA THR A 62 -19.42 -77.70 -20.36
C THR A 62 -18.77 -78.77 -19.49
N ILE A 63 -18.54 -78.50 -18.19
CA ILE A 63 -18.51 -79.55 -17.17
C ILE A 63 -19.15 -79.01 -15.88
N ALA A 64 -19.94 -79.88 -15.28
CA ALA A 64 -21.00 -79.69 -14.30
C ALA A 64 -20.58 -79.13 -12.94
N TRP A 65 -21.58 -78.50 -12.32
CA TRP A 65 -21.62 -77.89 -11.00
C TRP A 65 -21.37 -78.90 -9.86
N VAL A 66 -20.42 -78.59 -8.98
CA VAL A 66 -20.53 -78.93 -7.55
C VAL A 66 -20.32 -77.64 -6.78
N ALA A 67 -21.44 -77.02 -6.38
CA ALA A 67 -21.48 -75.77 -5.65
C ALA A 67 -21.04 -75.98 -4.20
N ALA A 68 -19.76 -75.73 -3.91
CA ALA A 68 -19.33 -75.33 -2.57
C ALA A 68 -19.38 -73.81 -2.52
N ALA A 69 -20.52 -73.27 -2.09
CA ALA A 69 -20.71 -71.84 -1.88
C ALA A 69 -19.83 -71.38 -0.70
N CYS A 70 -18.56 -71.09 -0.96
CA CYS A 70 -17.79 -70.19 -0.12
C CYS A 70 -18.41 -68.81 -0.33
N VAL A 71 -19.36 -68.44 0.53
CA VAL A 71 -19.86 -67.07 0.62
C VAL A 71 -18.70 -66.23 1.13
N LEU A 72 -17.82 -65.83 0.22
CA LEU A 72 -16.86 -64.77 0.44
C LEU A 72 -17.70 -63.51 0.47
N VAL A 73 -18.24 -63.21 1.66
CA VAL A 73 -18.83 -61.91 1.94
C VAL A 73 -17.69 -60.93 1.73
N LEU A 74 -17.57 -60.41 0.50
CA LEU A 74 -16.93 -59.13 0.25
C LEU A 74 -17.77 -58.14 1.05
N VAL A 75 -17.44 -58.01 2.33
CA VAL A 75 -17.77 -56.83 3.10
C VAL A 75 -16.97 -55.75 2.39
N CYS A 76 -17.55 -55.22 1.31
CA CYS A 76 -17.17 -53.95 0.75
C CYS A 76 -17.53 -52.96 1.86
N GLY A 77 -16.63 -52.86 2.84
CA GLY A 77 -16.73 -51.89 3.91
C GLY A 77 -16.80 -50.56 3.18
N VAL A 78 -17.99 -49.97 3.17
CA VAL A 78 -18.19 -48.64 2.64
C VAL A 78 -17.43 -47.74 3.59
N VAL A 79 -16.13 -47.54 3.34
CA VAL A 79 -15.36 -46.51 4.03
C VAL A 79 -15.99 -45.22 3.55
N ARG A 80 -16.85 -44.64 4.40
CA ARG A 80 -17.33 -43.29 4.22
C ARG A 80 -16.09 -42.41 4.31
N VAL A 81 -15.57 -41.96 3.16
CA VAL A 81 -14.69 -40.79 3.15
C VAL A 81 -15.63 -39.64 3.48
N GLU A 82 -15.68 -39.24 4.75
CA GLU A 82 -16.24 -37.94 5.08
C GLU A 82 -15.45 -36.94 4.25
N ALA A 83 -16.13 -36.21 3.37
CA ALA A 83 -15.50 -35.11 2.67
C ALA A 83 -14.92 -34.20 3.77
N GLY A 84 -13.59 -34.11 3.83
CA GLY A 84 -12.92 -33.30 4.84
C GLY A 84 -13.49 -31.89 4.78
N SER A 85 -14.23 -31.51 5.82
CA SER A 85 -14.77 -30.16 5.95
C SER A 85 -13.81 -29.33 6.79
N CYS A 86 -13.80 -28.02 6.55
CA CYS A 86 -13.08 -27.06 7.37
C CYS A 86 -13.99 -26.49 8.45
N SER A 87 -14.98 -27.26 8.92
CA SER A 87 -15.95 -26.83 9.93
C SER A 87 -15.29 -26.41 11.24
N ALA A 88 -14.19 -27.06 11.62
CA ALA A 88 -13.37 -26.67 12.77
C ALA A 88 -12.72 -25.29 12.62
N LEU A 89 -12.58 -24.78 11.39
CA LEU A 89 -12.07 -23.45 11.03
C LEU A 89 -13.19 -22.52 10.53
N GLY A 90 -14.45 -22.81 10.90
CA GLY A 90 -15.60 -22.00 10.47
C GLY A 90 -15.80 -21.96 8.96
N ASP A 91 -15.45 -23.04 8.26
CA ASP A 91 -15.46 -23.14 6.79
C ASP A 91 -14.72 -21.97 6.12
N CYS A 92 -13.57 -21.62 6.69
CA CYS A 92 -12.70 -20.53 6.25
C CYS A 92 -13.39 -19.16 6.27
N ASN A 93 -14.47 -19.00 7.05
CA ASN A 93 -15.28 -17.80 7.20
C ASN A 93 -15.71 -17.16 5.86
N ALA A 94 -15.86 -17.98 4.80
CA ALA A 94 -16.09 -17.51 3.42
C ALA A 94 -15.01 -16.53 2.89
N HIS A 95 -13.83 -16.56 3.48
CA HIS A 95 -12.67 -15.73 3.14
C HIS A 95 -11.47 -16.58 2.70
N GLY A 96 -11.73 -17.84 2.37
CA GLY A 96 -10.76 -18.75 1.81
C GLY A 96 -11.41 -19.98 1.20
N ILE A 97 -10.59 -20.80 0.58
CA ILE A 97 -10.97 -22.09 0.01
C ILE A 97 -10.55 -23.19 0.98
N CYS A 98 -11.49 -24.06 1.36
CA CYS A 98 -11.20 -25.22 2.18
C CYS A 98 -10.48 -26.31 1.38
N VAL A 99 -9.30 -26.71 1.83
CA VAL A 99 -8.57 -27.84 1.28
C VAL A 99 -8.93 -29.08 2.08
N ALA A 100 -9.91 -29.83 1.58
CA ALA A 100 -10.47 -31.00 2.24
C ALA A 100 -9.45 -32.10 2.58
N ALA A 101 -8.36 -32.19 1.84
CA ALA A 101 -7.34 -33.23 2.01
C ALA A 101 -6.55 -33.10 3.33
N ASN A 102 -6.39 -31.88 3.85
CA ASN A 102 -5.62 -31.60 5.06
C ASN A 102 -6.39 -30.73 6.07
N GLN A 103 -7.66 -30.42 5.80
CA GLN A 103 -8.53 -29.61 6.65
C GLN A 103 -7.95 -28.22 6.96
N THR A 104 -7.30 -27.61 5.97
CA THR A 104 -6.75 -26.25 6.08
C THR A 104 -7.46 -25.27 5.17
N CYS A 105 -7.36 -23.98 5.48
CA CYS A 105 -7.91 -22.91 4.66
C CYS A 105 -6.80 -22.23 3.84
N GLN A 106 -7.02 -22.12 2.54
CA GLN A 106 -6.27 -21.22 1.67
C GLN A 106 -6.99 -19.87 1.64
N CYS A 107 -6.53 -18.93 2.47
CA CYS A 107 -7.15 -17.61 2.61
C CYS A 107 -6.98 -16.75 1.34
N TYR A 108 -7.96 -15.89 1.09
CA TYR A 108 -7.89 -14.86 0.06
C TYR A 108 -7.00 -13.69 0.51
N ASP A 109 -6.54 -12.89 -0.46
CA ASP A 109 -5.75 -11.69 -0.20
C ASP A 109 -6.50 -10.72 0.73
N GLY A 110 -5.78 -10.17 1.71
CA GLY A 110 -6.32 -9.35 2.78
C GLY A 110 -6.97 -10.14 3.92
N TRP A 111 -6.89 -11.48 3.93
CA TRP A 111 -7.43 -12.36 4.98
C TRP A 111 -6.41 -13.38 5.52
N GLY A 112 -5.13 -13.23 5.16
CA GLY A 112 -4.05 -14.10 5.59
C GLY A 112 -3.60 -15.05 4.48
N SER A 113 -3.69 -14.63 3.22
CA SER A 113 -3.11 -15.39 2.10
C SER A 113 -1.58 -15.46 2.22
N GLU A 114 -0.94 -16.28 1.39
CA GLU A 114 0.53 -16.36 1.37
C GLU A 114 1.20 -15.05 0.92
N THR A 115 0.53 -14.30 0.04
CA THR A 115 1.01 -13.02 -0.51
C THR A 115 0.86 -11.85 0.49
N ASP A 116 -0.02 -11.98 1.47
CA ASP A 116 -0.23 -10.96 2.50
C ASP A 116 1.02 -10.78 3.38
N VAL A 117 1.44 -9.55 3.62
CA VAL A 117 2.58 -9.22 4.49
C VAL A 117 2.07 -9.02 5.93
N SER A 118 2.00 -10.10 6.71
CA SER A 118 1.71 -10.02 8.14
C SER A 118 2.22 -11.24 8.89
N HIS A 119 2.66 -11.03 10.13
CA HIS A 119 2.97 -12.11 11.07
C HIS A 119 1.71 -12.70 11.73
N TYR A 120 0.58 -11.99 11.67
CA TYR A 120 -0.65 -12.35 12.38
C TYR A 120 -1.72 -12.86 11.40
N LYS A 121 -1.41 -13.97 10.72
CA LYS A 121 -2.36 -14.68 9.85
C LYS A 121 -3.13 -15.72 10.68
N GLN A 122 -4.45 -15.70 10.63
CA GLN A 122 -5.28 -16.72 11.27
C GLN A 122 -5.61 -17.84 10.29
N ALA A 123 -5.59 -19.08 10.78
CA ALA A 123 -5.83 -20.27 9.96
C ALA A 123 -7.28 -20.41 9.47
N ASP A 124 -8.21 -19.64 10.05
CA ASP A 124 -9.65 -19.63 9.72
C ASP A 124 -10.04 -18.49 8.77
N CYS A 125 -9.09 -17.66 8.35
CA CYS A 125 -9.31 -16.50 7.48
C CYS A 125 -10.32 -15.49 8.05
N ASN A 126 -10.51 -15.40 9.37
CA ASN A 126 -11.49 -14.52 10.01
C ASN A 126 -10.96 -13.11 10.29
N ARG A 127 -9.67 -12.86 10.06
CA ARG A 127 -9.04 -11.57 10.36
C ARG A 127 -8.45 -10.95 9.13
N ARG A 128 -8.64 -9.64 9.03
CA ARG A 128 -8.06 -8.82 7.99
C ARG A 128 -6.55 -8.67 8.16
N ILE A 129 -5.88 -8.61 7.03
CA ILE A 129 -4.51 -8.12 6.92
C ILE A 129 -4.55 -6.69 6.42
N CYS A 130 -3.75 -5.83 7.03
CA CYS A 130 -3.69 -4.43 6.66
C CYS A 130 -2.71 -4.19 5.51
N PRO A 131 -2.85 -3.05 4.80
CA PRO A 131 -1.88 -2.60 3.82
C PRO A 131 -0.45 -2.57 4.40
N SER A 132 0.51 -2.82 3.52
CA SER A 132 1.91 -2.93 3.87
C SER A 132 2.73 -2.13 2.87
N ASP A 133 3.80 -1.51 3.37
CA ASP A 133 4.80 -0.79 2.59
C ASP A 133 6.14 -0.93 3.33
N ASN A 134 7.22 -0.39 2.80
CA ASN A 134 8.54 -0.38 3.43
C ASN A 134 8.41 0.04 4.91
N ALA A 135 9.11 -0.63 5.81
CA ALA A 135 9.09 -0.27 7.22
C ALA A 135 9.76 1.08 7.47
N TRP A 136 9.22 1.88 8.39
CA TRP A 136 9.91 3.02 8.97
C TRP A 136 11.04 2.58 9.89
N PHE A 137 10.79 1.51 10.62
CA PHE A 137 11.69 0.95 11.61
C PHE A 137 11.82 -0.54 11.37
N ASP A 138 13.03 -0.99 11.09
CA ASP A 138 13.36 -2.42 11.02
C ASP A 138 14.81 -2.68 11.42
N VAL A 139 15.13 -3.96 11.59
CA VAL A 139 16.50 -4.40 11.82
C VAL A 139 17.11 -4.72 10.44
N PRO A 140 18.21 -4.06 10.03
CA PRO A 140 18.83 -4.31 8.75
C PRO A 140 19.31 -5.76 8.65
N THR A 141 19.07 -6.38 7.49
CA THR A 141 19.47 -7.78 7.23
C THR A 141 20.86 -7.87 6.61
N ALA A 142 21.34 -6.78 6.01
CA ALA A 142 22.70 -6.64 5.50
C ALA A 142 23.14 -5.17 5.54
N ALA A 143 24.42 -4.91 5.25
CA ALA A 143 24.99 -3.55 5.26
C ALA A 143 24.29 -2.56 4.32
N THR A 144 23.60 -3.05 3.28
CA THR A 144 22.89 -2.25 2.28
C THR A 144 21.44 -2.70 2.10
N THR A 145 20.88 -3.45 3.06
CA THR A 145 19.53 -4.01 2.97
C THR A 145 18.78 -3.79 4.28
N ALA A 146 17.82 -2.88 4.24
CA ALA A 146 16.92 -2.50 5.33
C ALA A 146 15.55 -2.11 4.76
N HIS A 147 14.65 -1.63 5.60
CA HIS A 147 13.29 -1.20 5.27
C HIS A 147 12.46 -2.28 4.57
N ALA A 148 12.51 -3.51 5.07
CA ALA A 148 11.66 -4.58 4.57
C ALA A 148 10.18 -4.17 4.62
N VAL A 149 9.39 -4.66 3.67
CA VAL A 149 7.94 -4.40 3.64
C VAL A 149 7.32 -4.93 4.93
N ALA A 150 6.54 -4.09 5.60
CA ALA A 150 5.90 -4.38 6.86
C ALA A 150 4.47 -3.88 6.88
N GLU A 151 3.62 -4.60 7.62
CA GLU A 151 2.23 -4.22 7.85
C GLU A 151 2.16 -2.88 8.58
N CYS A 152 1.33 -1.97 8.05
CA CYS A 152 1.25 -0.60 8.52
C CYS A 152 2.63 0.10 8.63
N SER A 153 3.59 -0.29 7.77
CA SER A 153 4.95 0.25 7.72
C SER A 153 5.68 0.28 9.07
N ASN A 154 5.32 -0.60 10.02
CA ASN A 154 5.75 -0.55 11.43
C ASN A 154 5.49 0.79 12.14
N ALA A 155 4.60 1.63 11.60
CA ALA A 155 4.24 2.94 12.11
C ALA A 155 2.74 3.07 12.42
N GLY A 156 2.08 1.94 12.70
CA GLY A 156 0.69 1.91 13.12
C GLY A 156 0.27 0.54 13.63
N VAL A 157 -0.97 0.48 14.09
CA VAL A 157 -1.61 -0.77 14.55
C VAL A 157 -2.69 -1.16 13.55
N CYS A 158 -2.64 -2.41 13.10
CA CYS A 158 -3.65 -2.95 12.20
C CYS A 158 -4.95 -3.29 12.96
N ASP A 159 -6.07 -2.69 12.56
CA ASP A 159 -7.40 -3.15 12.95
C ASP A 159 -7.79 -4.38 12.12
N ARG A 160 -7.76 -5.54 12.79
CA ARG A 160 -8.03 -6.85 12.18
C ARG A 160 -9.48 -7.09 11.77
N LEU A 161 -10.41 -6.22 12.14
CA LEU A 161 -11.80 -6.31 11.71
C LEU A 161 -12.02 -5.55 10.40
N THR A 162 -11.40 -4.38 10.27
CA THR A 162 -11.59 -3.50 9.11
C THR A 162 -10.51 -3.63 8.05
N GLY A 163 -9.31 -4.11 8.42
CA GLY A 163 -8.13 -4.14 7.55
C GLY A 163 -7.51 -2.76 7.35
N LYS A 164 -7.73 -1.83 8.28
CA LYS A 164 -7.20 -0.47 8.21
C LYS A 164 -6.12 -0.27 9.26
N CYS A 165 -5.08 0.48 8.90
CA CYS A 165 -4.04 0.90 9.83
C CYS A 165 -4.50 2.12 10.64
N SER A 166 -4.35 2.05 11.96
CA SER A 166 -4.37 3.21 12.84
C SER A 166 -2.94 3.70 13.01
N CYS A 167 -2.57 4.76 12.30
CA CYS A 167 -1.21 5.29 12.30
C CYS A 167 -0.84 5.93 13.63
N PHE A 168 0.44 5.85 13.99
CA PHE A 168 1.00 6.62 15.10
C PHE A 168 1.09 8.10 14.75
N GLU A 169 1.28 8.94 15.77
CA GLU A 169 1.38 10.39 15.60
C GLU A 169 2.48 10.77 14.60
N GLY A 170 2.16 11.66 13.66
CA GLY A 170 3.06 12.10 12.59
C GLY A 170 3.10 11.17 11.38
N TYR A 171 2.45 10.01 11.40
CA TYR A 171 2.35 9.10 10.25
C TYR A 171 0.97 9.12 9.61
N ASP A 172 0.94 8.91 8.30
CA ASP A 172 -0.28 8.96 7.48
C ASP A 172 -0.16 8.02 6.25
N GLY A 173 -1.27 7.84 5.54
CA GLY A 173 -1.43 6.92 4.43
C GLY A 173 -2.07 5.59 4.83
N ASP A 174 -2.56 4.84 3.85
CA ASP A 174 -3.30 3.59 4.09
C ASP A 174 -2.48 2.52 4.82
N ALA A 175 -1.16 2.56 4.68
CA ALA A 175 -0.19 1.71 5.36
C ALA A 175 0.67 2.50 6.37
N CYS A 176 0.32 3.75 6.72
CA CYS A 176 1.17 4.63 7.54
C CYS A 176 2.58 4.86 6.95
N GLN A 177 2.68 4.74 5.62
CA GLN A 177 3.95 4.71 4.90
C GLN A 177 4.59 6.08 4.72
N ARG A 178 3.85 7.16 4.94
CA ARG A 178 4.32 8.53 4.79
C ARG A 178 4.20 9.32 6.08
N TYR A 179 5.02 10.36 6.20
CA TYR A 179 4.89 11.36 7.25
C TYR A 179 3.73 12.31 6.93
N ALA A 180 2.96 12.70 7.94
CA ALA A 180 1.88 13.66 7.81
C ALA A 180 2.44 15.08 7.72
N CYS A 181 1.91 15.91 6.82
CA CYS A 181 2.22 17.32 6.85
C CYS A 181 1.53 18.00 8.05
N PRO A 182 2.24 18.81 8.84
CA PRO A 182 1.63 19.49 9.97
C PRO A 182 0.48 20.40 9.51
N ASN A 183 -0.65 20.35 10.24
CA ASN A 183 -1.87 21.12 9.98
C ASN A 183 -2.36 21.10 8.51
N ASP A 184 -2.05 20.04 7.75
CA ASP A 184 -2.36 19.96 6.31
C ASP A 184 -1.92 21.21 5.53
N CYS A 185 -0.71 21.70 5.86
CA CYS A 185 -0.14 22.92 5.29
C CYS A 185 -1.03 24.16 5.48
N SER A 186 -1.87 24.18 6.52
CA SER A 186 -2.78 25.26 6.91
C SER A 186 -3.70 25.75 5.78
N GLY A 187 -3.91 24.95 4.73
CA GLY A 187 -4.64 25.37 3.52
C GLY A 187 -3.92 26.43 2.67
N HIS A 188 -2.62 26.66 2.92
CA HIS A 188 -1.77 27.64 2.23
C HIS A 188 -0.51 26.99 1.64
N GLY A 189 -0.62 25.73 1.25
CA GLY A 189 0.45 25.00 0.61
C GLY A 189 0.04 23.60 0.17
N LYS A 190 0.99 22.88 -0.41
CA LYS A 190 0.83 21.51 -0.86
C LYS A 190 1.72 20.59 -0.02
N CYS A 191 1.12 19.54 0.52
CA CYS A 191 1.86 18.46 1.16
C CYS A 191 2.48 17.56 0.08
N VAL A 192 3.81 17.61 -0.06
CA VAL A 192 4.53 16.87 -1.10
C VAL A 192 5.68 16.08 -0.50
N SER A 193 6.07 14.98 -1.16
CA SER A 193 7.24 14.21 -0.79
C SER A 193 8.53 15.01 -0.98
N ILE A 194 9.59 14.66 -0.29
CA ILE A 194 10.90 15.33 -0.42
C ILE A 194 11.45 15.25 -1.85
N SER A 195 11.17 14.17 -2.60
CA SER A 195 11.52 14.05 -4.01
C SER A 195 10.83 15.11 -4.88
N THR A 196 9.55 15.37 -4.62
CA THR A 196 8.76 16.37 -5.34
C THR A 196 9.11 17.79 -4.87
N TYR A 197 9.35 17.97 -3.58
CA TYR A 197 9.65 19.25 -2.93
C TYR A 197 10.77 20.02 -3.63
N GLN A 198 11.80 19.33 -4.12
CA GLN A 198 12.94 19.95 -4.80
C GLN A 198 12.62 20.49 -6.20
N THR A 199 11.54 20.01 -6.81
CA THR A 199 11.12 20.47 -8.14
C THR A 199 10.22 21.70 -8.08
N GLU A 200 9.69 22.02 -6.89
CA GLU A 200 8.74 23.11 -6.69
C GLU A 200 9.44 24.47 -6.58
N THR A 201 9.07 25.43 -7.43
CA THR A 201 9.68 26.77 -7.47
C THR A 201 9.49 27.54 -6.16
N ASN A 202 8.36 27.33 -5.48
CA ASN A 202 8.04 27.99 -4.21
C ASN A 202 8.85 27.44 -3.03
N ALA A 203 9.63 26.37 -3.22
CA ALA A 203 10.48 25.77 -2.20
C ALA A 203 11.88 26.41 -2.09
N MET A 204 12.16 27.51 -2.80
CA MET A 204 13.42 28.27 -2.64
C MET A 204 13.56 28.84 -1.22
N PRO A 205 14.79 28.95 -0.66
CA PRO A 205 16.08 28.63 -1.28
C PRO A 205 16.49 27.15 -1.12
N VAL A 206 15.61 26.28 -0.61
CA VAL A 206 15.93 24.85 -0.38
C VAL A 206 16.06 24.12 -1.72
N ARG A 207 15.27 24.52 -2.71
CA ARG A 207 15.49 24.16 -4.11
C ARG A 207 16.74 24.85 -4.63
N THR A 208 17.67 24.09 -5.20
CA THR A 208 18.66 24.60 -6.15
C THR A 208 18.52 23.77 -7.42
N ASN A 209 18.69 24.38 -8.60
CA ASN A 209 18.55 23.69 -9.91
C ASN A 209 19.53 22.50 -10.10
N SER A 210 20.34 22.16 -9.09
CA SER A 210 21.37 21.12 -9.13
C SER A 210 21.17 19.99 -8.11
N LEU A 211 20.11 20.01 -7.28
CA LEU A 211 19.85 18.97 -6.29
C LEU A 211 18.61 18.17 -6.67
N SER A 212 18.81 16.88 -6.93
CA SER A 212 17.76 15.88 -7.08
C SER A 212 17.98 14.80 -6.04
N TYR A 213 16.94 14.51 -5.27
CA TYR A 213 16.84 13.48 -4.27
C TYR A 213 15.80 12.50 -4.78
N GLY A 214 16.31 11.50 -5.49
CA GLY A 214 15.54 10.50 -6.16
C GLY A 214 16.46 9.35 -6.56
N GLY A 215 15.90 8.17 -6.82
CA GLY A 215 16.68 7.00 -7.17
C GLY A 215 15.88 5.72 -7.09
N SER A 216 16.57 4.63 -6.73
CA SER A 216 15.90 3.36 -6.47
C SER A 216 15.36 3.35 -5.04
N GLU A 217 14.03 3.43 -4.90
CA GLU A 217 13.31 3.28 -3.63
C GLU A 217 13.66 1.98 -2.90
N ALA A 218 14.04 0.94 -3.64
CA ALA A 218 14.39 -0.36 -3.07
C ALA A 218 15.83 -0.44 -2.50
N THR A 219 16.68 0.57 -2.72
CA THR A 219 18.10 0.46 -2.35
C THR A 219 18.73 1.74 -1.76
N THR A 220 18.49 2.91 -2.35
CA THR A 220 19.30 4.11 -2.05
C THR A 220 18.49 5.31 -1.60
N THR A 221 17.19 5.34 -1.88
CA THR A 221 16.31 6.49 -1.63
C THR A 221 14.92 6.03 -1.15
N TRP A 222 14.88 5.06 -0.25
CA TRP A 222 13.64 4.45 0.25
C TRP A 222 12.68 5.46 0.89
N ASP A 223 13.19 6.59 1.38
CA ASP A 223 12.47 7.66 2.06
C ASP A 223 12.05 8.81 1.13
N GLU A 224 12.41 8.76 -0.16
CA GLU A 224 12.12 9.82 -1.14
C GLU A 224 10.62 10.13 -1.26
N ASN A 225 9.78 9.11 -1.09
CA ASN A 225 8.32 9.19 -1.12
C ASN A 225 7.69 8.84 0.24
N LYS A 226 8.44 8.99 1.34
CA LYS A 226 7.96 8.74 2.71
C LYS A 226 8.05 9.97 3.58
N ILE A 227 9.06 10.82 3.38
CA ILE A 227 9.18 12.11 4.07
C ILE A 227 8.43 13.17 3.28
N TYR A 228 7.49 13.84 3.93
CA TYR A 228 6.66 14.88 3.33
C TYR A 228 6.89 16.22 4.03
N ALA A 229 6.75 17.31 3.27
CA ALA A 229 6.84 18.67 3.74
C ALA A 229 5.86 19.57 2.97
N CYS A 230 5.54 20.72 3.57
CA CYS A 230 4.68 21.71 2.96
C CYS A 230 5.47 22.64 2.03
N VAL A 231 5.08 22.67 0.75
CA VAL A 231 5.47 23.75 -0.16
C VAL A 231 4.40 24.82 -0.09
N CYS A 232 4.76 25.98 0.44
CA CYS A 232 3.81 27.05 0.69
C CYS A 232 3.43 27.82 -0.58
N ASP A 233 2.18 28.28 -0.63
CA ASP A 233 1.66 29.07 -1.74
C ASP A 233 2.25 30.47 -1.76
N SER A 234 2.33 31.06 -2.95
CA SER A 234 2.82 32.42 -3.16
C SER A 234 2.06 33.09 -4.30
N SER A 235 1.58 34.31 -4.07
CA SER A 235 0.97 35.14 -5.12
C SER A 235 1.99 35.78 -6.06
N TRP A 236 3.27 35.84 -5.66
CA TRP A 236 4.38 36.34 -6.46
C TRP A 236 5.34 35.23 -6.89
N THR A 237 6.09 35.49 -7.96
CA THR A 237 7.06 34.57 -8.55
C THR A 237 8.28 34.41 -7.64
N VAL A 238 8.52 33.16 -7.23
CA VAL A 238 9.64 32.79 -6.36
C VAL A 238 10.81 32.28 -7.18
N GLY A 239 11.99 32.90 -7.03
CA GLY A 239 13.20 32.50 -7.73
C GLY A 239 14.37 33.48 -7.58
N LEU A 240 15.35 33.38 -8.49
CA LEU A 240 16.61 34.14 -8.47
C LEU A 240 16.79 35.04 -9.71
N ALA A 241 15.86 34.99 -10.67
CA ALA A 241 15.91 35.82 -11.86
C ALA A 241 15.44 37.26 -11.57
N ASP A 242 15.75 38.17 -12.47
CA ASP A 242 15.32 39.56 -12.38
C ASP A 242 13.79 39.66 -12.29
N GLY A 243 13.29 40.37 -11.27
CA GLY A 243 11.85 40.50 -10.99
C GLY A 243 11.24 39.36 -10.17
N GLU A 244 12.03 38.39 -9.73
CA GLU A 244 11.60 37.33 -8.80
C GLU A 244 12.00 37.64 -7.35
N THR A 245 11.24 37.09 -6.40
CA THR A 245 11.54 37.19 -4.96
C THR A 245 12.09 35.87 -4.44
N GLN A 246 13.08 35.91 -3.55
CA GLN A 246 13.71 34.68 -3.04
C GLN A 246 12.87 33.93 -2.00
N LEU A 247 11.73 34.49 -1.60
CA LEU A 247 10.92 34.02 -0.48
C LEU A 247 9.45 33.95 -0.88
N ALA A 248 8.79 32.83 -0.61
CA ALA A 248 7.34 32.67 -0.80
C ALA A 248 6.51 33.54 0.17
N GLU A 249 5.27 33.87 -0.21
CA GLU A 249 4.29 34.61 0.59
C GLU A 249 3.96 33.92 1.91
N TRP A 250 3.54 32.66 1.83
CA TRP A 250 3.32 31.82 3.00
C TRP A 250 4.61 31.10 3.37
N PHE A 251 4.84 30.91 4.66
CA PHE A 251 6.04 30.29 5.19
C PHE A 251 5.80 29.62 6.54
N GLY A 252 6.83 28.88 7.00
CA GLY A 252 6.74 28.00 8.17
C GLY A 252 6.62 26.54 7.73
N SER A 253 6.77 25.61 8.68
CA SER A 253 6.69 24.17 8.41
C SER A 253 5.31 23.70 7.95
N ASP A 254 4.28 24.48 8.29
CA ASP A 254 2.87 24.21 8.02
C ASP A 254 2.19 25.33 7.23
N CYS A 255 2.96 26.28 6.68
CA CYS A 255 2.47 27.45 5.96
C CYS A 255 1.46 28.32 6.73
N SER A 256 1.48 28.31 8.07
CA SER A 256 0.58 29.12 8.88
C SER A 256 0.95 30.61 8.96
N LYS A 257 2.18 30.97 8.57
CA LYS A 257 2.68 32.36 8.66
C LYS A 257 2.71 33.00 7.29
N ARG A 258 2.33 34.28 7.23
CA ARG A 258 2.35 35.07 5.99
C ARG A 258 3.30 36.24 6.10
N ARG A 259 4.09 36.48 5.05
CA ARG A 259 4.99 37.63 5.00
C ARG A 259 4.19 38.92 4.83
N CYS A 260 4.71 39.99 5.44
CA CYS A 260 4.21 41.33 5.16
C CYS A 260 4.67 41.77 3.76
N PRO A 261 3.92 42.67 3.10
CA PRO A 261 4.39 43.29 1.87
C PRO A 261 5.79 43.90 2.07
N SER A 262 6.72 43.53 1.21
CA SER A 262 8.05 44.12 1.11
C SER A 262 8.16 44.95 -0.16
N GLY A 263 8.97 46.01 -0.11
CA GLY A 263 9.35 46.80 -1.27
C GLY A 263 10.86 46.98 -1.30
N ASP A 264 11.38 47.46 -2.42
CA ASP A 264 12.79 47.81 -2.54
C ASP A 264 13.17 48.89 -1.52
N ASP A 265 14.42 48.84 -1.06
CA ASP A 265 14.96 49.90 -0.23
C ASP A 265 14.84 51.21 -1.04
N PRO A 266 14.23 52.28 -0.49
CA PRO A 266 14.09 53.55 -1.19
C PRO A 266 15.42 54.18 -1.63
N MET A 267 16.57 53.65 -1.21
CA MET A 267 17.91 54.11 -1.56
C MET A 267 18.63 53.27 -2.64
N THR A 268 18.01 52.22 -3.17
CA THR A 268 18.49 51.44 -4.34
C THR A 268 17.77 51.84 -5.62
#